data_AF-A0A5R8M4E9-F1
#
_entry.id   AF-A0A5R8M4E9-F1
#
_cell.length_a   1.000
_cell.length_b   1.000
_cell.length_c   1.000
_cell.angle_alpha   90.00
_cell.angle_beta   90.00
_cell.angle_gamma   90.00
#
_symmetry.space_group_name_H-M   'P 1'
#
loop_
_entity.id
_entity.type
_entity.pdbx_description
1 polymer ?
#
loop_
_entity_poly.entity_id
_entity_poly.type
_entity_poly.pdbx_seq_one_letter_code
_entity_poly.pdbx_strand_id
1 'polypeptide(L)'
;MTEQPNLEYINQLSGDDMDFKQQFITILKEEFPLEKEVYYDHVENARLKQTADIVHKIKHKFNILGLHNSYEVAVRYEKELLEGRTHSETEFKSILKKVETYLDII
;
A
#
# COMPACT_ATOMS: atom_id res chain seq x y z
N MET A 1 -1.32 1.17 20.19
CA MET A 1 -1.01 2.29 19.27
C MET A 1 -1.34 1.81 17.87
N THR A 2 -2.07 2.60 17.08
CA THR A 2 -2.21 2.35 15.65
C THR A 2 -0.82 2.49 15.03
N GLU A 3 -0.38 1.49 14.27
CA GLU A 3 0.90 1.58 13.55
C GLU A 3 0.95 2.82 12.67
N GLN A 4 2.14 3.31 12.30
CA GLN A 4 2.33 4.47 11.43
C GLN A 4 3.35 4.15 10.34
N PRO A 5 3.21 4.70 9.12
CA PRO A 5 4.17 4.47 8.06
C PRO A 5 5.50 5.13 8.42
N ASN A 6 6.60 4.51 8.01
CA ASN A 6 7.94 5.03 8.27
C ASN A 6 8.91 4.65 7.15
N LEU A 7 10.11 5.24 7.18
CA LEU A 7 11.18 4.97 6.21
C LEU A 7 12.29 4.09 6.80
N GLU A 8 12.07 3.39 7.92
CA GLU A 8 13.15 2.63 8.58
C GLU A 8 13.75 1.57 7.66
N TYR A 9 12.92 0.83 6.94
CA TYR A 9 13.38 -0.15 5.95
C TYR A 9 14.19 0.50 4.83
N ILE A 10 13.72 1.63 4.30
CA ILE A 10 14.41 2.38 3.24
C ILE A 10 15.76 2.92 3.76
N ASN A 11 15.79 3.46 4.98
CA ASN A 11 17.01 3.94 5.61
C ASN A 11 18.03 2.80 5.79
N GLN A 12 17.57 1.62 6.24
CA GLN A 12 18.43 0.44 6.39
C GLN A 12 18.97 -0.05 5.03
N LEU A 13 18.13 -0.05 4.00
CA LEU A 13 18.50 -0.47 2.66
C LEU A 13 19.49 0.50 2.00
N SER A 14 19.31 1.80 2.24
CA SER A 14 20.12 2.87 1.61
C SER A 14 21.46 3.09 2.31
N GLY A 15 21.55 2.81 3.62
CA GLY A 15 22.71 3.18 4.42
C GLY A 15 22.94 4.70 4.38
N ASP A 16 24.15 5.11 3.99
CA ASP A 16 24.52 6.53 3.83
C ASP A 16 24.24 7.09 2.42
N ASP A 17 23.69 6.29 1.51
CA ASP A 17 23.39 6.70 0.13
C ASP A 17 22.06 7.48 0.06
N MET A 18 22.19 8.80 0.18
CA MET A 18 21.05 9.72 0.17
C MET A 18 20.37 9.82 -1.20
N ASP A 19 21.12 9.65 -2.30
CA ASP A 19 20.56 9.72 -3.66
C ASP A 19 19.69 8.50 -3.92
N PHE A 20 20.17 7.31 -3.54
CA PHE A 20 19.40 6.07 -3.61
C PHE A 20 18.11 6.16 -2.77
N LYS A 21 18.22 6.66 -1.53
CA LYS A 21 17.05 6.88 -0.67
C LYS A 21 16.01 7.78 -1.33
N GLN A 22 16.45 8.90 -1.90
CA GLN A 22 15.55 9.86 -2.52
C GLN A 22 14.88 9.29 -3.77
N GLN A 23 15.62 8.53 -4.59
CA GLN A 23 15.05 7.83 -5.74
C GLN A 23 13.95 6.85 -5.34
N PHE A 24 14.16 6.06 -4.29
CA PHE A 24 13.14 5.14 -3.77
C PHE A 24 11.87 5.87 -3.31
N ILE A 25 12.03 6.97 -2.58
CA ILE A 25 10.89 7.78 -2.12
C ILE A 25 10.14 8.36 -3.31
N THR A 26 10.87 8.90 -4.30
CA THR A 26 10.25 9.45 -5.52
C THR A 26 9.42 8.39 -6.25
N ILE A 27 9.96 7.19 -6.46
CA ILE A 27 9.22 6.08 -7.10
C ILE A 27 7.94 5.74 -6.32
N LEU A 28 7.99 5.70 -4.98
CA LEU A 28 6.80 5.45 -4.18
C LEU A 28 5.75 6.56 -4.34
N LYS A 29 6.17 7.83 -4.37
CA LYS A 29 5.27 8.98 -4.55
C LYS A 29 4.65 9.04 -5.95
N GLU A 30 5.32 8.48 -6.96
CA GLU A 30 4.79 8.41 -8.32
C GLU A 30 3.86 7.20 -8.52
N GLU A 31 4.24 6.02 -8.03
CA GLU A 31 3.49 4.78 -8.27
C GLU A 31 2.26 4.64 -7.38
N PHE A 32 2.36 4.97 -6.09
CA PHE A 32 1.29 4.68 -5.13
C PHE A 32 -0.04 5.40 -5.47
N PRO A 33 -0.07 6.68 -5.87
CA PRO A 33 -1.30 7.35 -6.29
C PRO A 33 -1.97 6.65 -7.48
N LEU A 34 -1.18 6.24 -8.48
CA LEU A 34 -1.67 5.54 -9.66
C LEU A 34 -2.27 4.16 -9.30
N GLU A 35 -1.58 3.39 -8.46
CA GLU A 35 -2.09 2.10 -7.99
C GLU A 35 -3.38 2.26 -7.18
N LYS A 36 -3.48 3.31 -6.37
CA LYS A 36 -4.68 3.65 -5.61
C LYS A 36 -5.85 3.98 -6.55
N GLU A 37 -5.63 4.78 -7.58
CA GLU A 37 -6.66 5.08 -8.59
C GLU A 37 -7.15 3.82 -9.30
N VAL A 38 -6.24 2.95 -9.73
CA VAL A 38 -6.56 1.66 -10.34
C VAL A 38 -7.38 0.78 -9.38
N TYR A 39 -7.03 0.77 -8.09
CA TYR A 39 -7.81 0.08 -7.07
C TYR A 39 -9.25 0.60 -6.98
N TYR A 40 -9.45 1.92 -6.92
CA TYR A 40 -10.79 2.49 -6.86
C TYR A 40 -11.60 2.20 -8.13
N ASP A 41 -11.01 2.29 -9.32
CA ASP A 41 -11.66 1.89 -10.57
C ASP A 41 -12.13 0.43 -10.51
N HIS A 42 -11.27 -0.48 -10.06
CA HIS A 42 -11.62 -1.90 -10.01
C HIS A 42 -12.74 -2.19 -9.00
N VAL A 43 -12.74 -1.50 -7.85
CA VAL A 43 -13.82 -1.60 -6.85
C VAL A 43 -15.14 -1.05 -7.41
N GLU A 44 -15.13 0.13 -8.02
CA GLU A 44 -16.34 0.75 -8.61
C GLU A 44 -16.94 -0.10 -9.73
N ASN A 45 -16.10 -0.81 -10.48
CA ASN A 45 -16.53 -1.71 -11.56
C ASN A 45 -16.74 -3.18 -11.09
N ALA A 46 -16.71 -3.46 -9.79
CA ALA A 46 -16.86 -4.80 -9.21
C ALA A 46 -15.91 -5.88 -9.80
N ARG A 47 -14.69 -5.48 -10.20
CA ARG A 47 -13.68 -6.32 -10.84
C ARG A 47 -12.82 -7.06 -9.81
N LEU A 48 -13.42 -7.99 -9.07
CA LEU A 48 -12.83 -8.63 -7.89
C LEU A 48 -11.42 -9.22 -8.11
N LYS A 49 -11.19 -9.93 -9.23
CA LYS A 49 -9.89 -10.53 -9.51
C LYS A 49 -8.81 -9.45 -9.73
N GLN A 50 -9.12 -8.42 -10.50
CA GLN A 50 -8.22 -7.30 -10.73
C GLN A 50 -8.00 -6.48 -9.46
N THR A 51 -9.04 -6.33 -8.62
CA THR A 51 -8.90 -5.75 -7.28
C THR A 51 -7.92 -6.56 -6.43
N ALA A 52 -7.95 -7.90 -6.48
CA ALA A 52 -6.98 -8.73 -5.77
C ALA A 52 -5.55 -8.52 -6.29
N ASP A 53 -5.38 -8.45 -7.62
CA ASP A 53 -4.07 -8.22 -8.25
C ASP A 53 -3.47 -6.86 -7.86
N ILE A 54 -4.27 -5.80 -7.78
CA ILE A 54 -3.77 -4.47 -7.35
C ILE A 54 -3.53 -4.41 -5.84
N VAL A 55 -4.36 -5.06 -5.01
CA VAL A 55 -4.11 -5.21 -3.56
C VAL A 55 -2.78 -5.96 -3.31
N HIS A 56 -2.46 -6.98 -4.12
CA HIS A 56 -1.18 -7.69 -4.06
C HIS A 56 0.02 -6.78 -4.34
N LYS A 57 -0.10 -5.82 -5.26
CA LYS A 57 0.97 -4.87 -5.53
C LYS A 57 1.14 -3.89 -4.36
N ILE A 58 0.02 -3.30 -3.94
CA ILE A 58 0.01 -2.29 -2.86
C ILE A 58 0.54 -2.87 -1.55
N LYS A 59 0.20 -4.12 -1.18
CA LYS A 59 0.66 -4.70 0.10
C LYS A 59 2.18 -4.74 0.22
N HIS A 60 2.93 -4.93 -0.86
CA HIS A 60 4.40 -4.94 -0.81
C HIS A 60 4.94 -3.58 -0.35
N LYS A 61 4.27 -2.48 -0.72
CA LYS A 61 4.61 -1.13 -0.27
C LYS A 61 4.32 -0.94 1.22
N PHE A 62 3.32 -1.61 1.78
CA PHE A 62 3.07 -1.56 3.24
C PHE A 62 4.24 -2.16 4.02
N ASN A 63 4.81 -3.27 3.55
CA ASN A 63 5.99 -3.86 4.17
C ASN A 63 7.20 -2.91 4.11
N ILE A 64 7.43 -2.27 2.97
CA ILE A 64 8.50 -1.26 2.77
C ILE A 64 8.31 -0.06 3.72
N LEU A 65 7.06 0.31 4.02
CA LEU A 65 6.72 1.42 4.90
C LEU A 65 6.58 1.00 6.38
N GLY A 66 6.99 -0.21 6.76
CA GLY A 66 6.96 -0.71 8.14
C GLY A 66 5.55 -0.99 8.69
N LEU A 67 4.54 -1.08 7.83
CA LEU A 67 3.13 -1.28 8.17
C LEU A 67 2.74 -2.76 8.22
N HIS A 68 3.30 -3.49 9.19
CA HIS A 68 3.15 -4.95 9.28
C HIS A 68 1.69 -5.40 9.53
N ASN A 69 0.90 -4.67 10.32
CA ASN A 69 -0.50 -5.06 10.53
C ASN A 69 -1.35 -4.73 9.30
N SER A 70 -1.09 -3.60 8.62
CA SER A 70 -1.73 -3.25 7.35
C SER A 70 -1.42 -4.26 6.26
N TYR A 71 -0.20 -4.80 6.26
CA TYR A 71 0.17 -5.90 5.38
C TYR A 71 -0.73 -7.13 5.60
N GLU A 72 -0.95 -7.54 6.85
CA GLU A 72 -1.85 -8.65 7.17
C GLU A 72 -3.32 -8.38 6.78
N VAL A 73 -3.79 -7.13 6.94
CA VAL A 73 -5.10 -6.71 6.43
C VAL A 73 -5.17 -6.86 4.91
N ALA A 74 -4.14 -6.44 4.19
CA ALA A 74 -4.09 -6.55 2.74
C ALA A 74 -4.03 -8.00 2.25
N VAL A 75 -3.27 -8.87 2.94
CA VAL A 75 -3.25 -10.33 2.65
C VAL A 75 -4.63 -10.94 2.85
N ARG A 76 -5.31 -10.59 3.95
CA ARG A 76 -6.69 -11.05 4.20
C ARG A 76 -7.63 -10.55 3.11
N TYR A 77 -7.57 -9.27 2.76
CA TYR A 77 -8.46 -8.67 1.76
C TYR A 77 -8.23 -9.24 0.36
N GLU A 78 -6.98 -9.45 -0.06
CA GLU A 78 -6.62 -10.14 -1.30
C GLU A 78 -7.28 -11.52 -1.36
N LYS A 79 -7.17 -12.31 -0.29
CA LYS A 79 -7.81 -13.63 -0.22
C LYS A 79 -9.34 -13.55 -0.30
N GLU A 80 -9.94 -12.61 0.43
CA GLU A 80 -11.38 -12.38 0.38
C GLU A 80 -11.86 -12.08 -1.05
N LEU A 81 -11.16 -11.19 -1.77
CA LEU A 81 -11.49 -10.82 -3.14
C LEU A 81 -11.44 -12.04 -4.09
N LEU A 82 -10.43 -12.90 -3.94
CA LEU A 82 -10.33 -14.16 -4.70
C LEU A 82 -11.46 -15.15 -4.38
N GLU A 83 -12.07 -15.04 -3.21
CA GLU A 83 -13.22 -15.83 -2.76
C GLU A 83 -14.57 -15.14 -3.02
N GLY A 84 -14.57 -13.95 -3.66
CA GLY A 84 -15.78 -13.19 -3.96
C GLY A 84 -16.33 -12.37 -2.79
N ARG A 85 -15.51 -12.05 -1.80
CA ARG A 85 -15.87 -11.32 -0.57
C ARG A 85 -15.12 -9.99 -0.48
N THR A 86 -15.71 -9.03 0.25
CA THR A 86 -15.15 -7.67 0.39
C THR A 86 -15.17 -7.14 1.83
N HIS A 87 -15.15 -8.03 2.82
CA HIS A 87 -15.33 -7.64 4.24
C HIS A 87 -14.26 -6.65 4.73
N SER A 88 -13.02 -6.79 4.25
CA SER A 88 -11.87 -5.98 4.66
C SER A 88 -11.72 -4.68 3.83
N GLU A 89 -12.64 -4.37 2.90
CA GLU A 89 -12.54 -3.21 2.00
C GLU A 89 -12.43 -1.87 2.74
N THR A 90 -13.30 -1.63 3.73
CA THR A 90 -13.31 -0.38 4.50
C THR A 90 -12.01 -0.18 5.26
N GLU A 91 -11.49 -1.25 5.85
CA GLU A 91 -10.22 -1.23 6.58
C GLU A 91 -9.04 -0.96 5.62
N PHE A 92 -9.02 -1.64 4.48
CA PHE A 92 -8.02 -1.42 3.44
C PHE A 92 -8.03 0.03 2.91
N LYS A 93 -9.21 0.60 2.64
CA LYS A 93 -9.35 2.02 2.22
C LYS A 93 -8.82 3.00 3.27
N SER A 94 -8.99 2.70 4.56
CA SER A 94 -8.43 3.52 5.64
C SER A 94 -6.89 3.49 5.63
N ILE A 95 -6.30 2.32 5.38
CA ILE A 95 -4.85 2.15 5.25
C ILE A 95 -4.32 2.94 4.04
N LEU A 96 -4.98 2.83 2.88
CA LEU A 96 -4.60 3.57 1.68
C LEU A 96 -4.51 5.07 1.93
N LYS A 97 -5.54 5.65 2.56
CA LYS A 97 -5.58 7.07 2.93
C LYS A 97 -4.43 7.46 3.85
N LYS A 98 -4.12 6.60 4.81
CA LYS A 98 -3.02 6.83 5.76
C LYS A 98 -1.65 6.82 5.05
N VAL A 99 -1.43 5.90 4.12
CA VAL A 99 -0.19 5.87 3.31
C VAL A 99 -0.10 7.10 2.42
N GLU A 100 -1.17 7.46 1.72
CA GLU A 100 -1.22 8.69 0.91
C GLU A 100 -0.86 9.92 1.74
N THR A 101 -1.50 10.09 2.90
CA THR A 101 -1.24 11.24 3.77
C THR A 101 0.22 11.31 4.22
N TYR A 102 0.84 10.16 4.46
CA TYR A 102 2.26 10.10 4.82
C TYR A 102 3.17 10.50 3.64
N LEU A 103 2.91 9.95 2.45
CA LEU A 103 3.68 10.25 1.24
C LEU A 103 3.57 11.72 0.81
N ASP A 104 2.44 12.39 1.09
CA ASP A 104 2.27 13.82 0.83
C ASP A 104 3.11 14.72 1.75
N ILE A 105 3.46 14.24 2.95
CA ILE A 105 4.19 15.01 3.96
C ILE A 105 5.71 14.89 3.78
N ILE A 106 6.21 13.72 3.36
CA ILE A 106 7.65 13.44 3.20
C ILE A 106 8.17 13.85 1.83
#